data_AF-A0A7W1YP10-F1
#
_entry.id   AF-A0A7W1YP10-F1
#
_cell.length_a   1.000
_cell.length_b   1.000
_cell.length_c   1.000
_cell.angle_alpha   90.00
_cell.angle_beta   90.00
_cell.angle_gamma   90.00
#
_symmetry.space_group_name_H-M   'P 1'
#
loop_
_entity.id
_entity.type
_entity.pdbx_description
1 polymer ?
#
loop_
_entity_poly.entity_id
_entity_poly.type
_entity_poly.pdbx_seq_one_letter_code
_entity_poly.pdbx_strand_id
1 'polypeptide(L)'
;MKPQLALFGLLLLAALLGGILALGAEHASLALAPAPTPTVSPVPTPLPTPLPMIVEPATVLPTPAPTPLPADAQGQQVAQLTQQVAQQESLLLVMLAQQHLALAHEALGANDLVRANQELVAAHAALDHAFERAAEELKQVIDNERHEVSRVRADLYIAPEGLDDRIRTMQDQLLALVP
;
A
#
# COMPACT_ATOMS: atom_id res chain seq x y z
N MET A 1 4.54 10.90 53.13
CA MET A 1 5.68 10.96 52.17
C MET A 1 5.26 10.30 50.86
N LYS A 2 4.84 11.09 49.86
CA LYS A 2 4.65 10.65 48.46
C LYS A 2 4.80 11.85 47.51
N PRO A 3 6.03 12.26 47.16
CA PRO A 3 6.25 13.24 46.08
C PRO A 3 6.94 12.64 44.84
N GLN A 4 7.00 11.31 44.70
CA GLN A 4 7.75 10.64 43.61
C GLN A 4 6.93 10.34 42.34
N LEU A 5 5.58 10.35 42.39
CA LEU A 5 4.77 10.06 41.19
C LEU A 5 4.51 11.26 40.28
N ALA A 6 4.64 12.49 40.80
CA ALA A 6 4.40 13.70 40.00
C ALA A 6 5.53 13.99 38.98
N LEU A 7 6.75 13.52 39.26
CA LEU A 7 7.91 13.78 38.40
C LEU A 7 7.88 12.92 37.11
N PHE A 8 7.38 11.69 37.19
CA PHE A 8 7.27 10.79 36.04
C PHE A 8 6.20 11.26 35.02
N GLY A 9 5.09 11.82 35.50
CA GLY A 9 4.04 12.38 34.62
C GLY A 9 4.51 13.59 33.82
N LEU A 10 5.38 14.42 34.40
CA LEU A 10 5.93 15.61 33.73
C LEU A 10 6.96 15.25 32.65
N LEU A 11 7.76 14.19 32.87
CA LEU A 11 8.79 13.75 31.95
C LEU A 11 8.19 13.05 30.71
N LEU A 12 7.06 12.34 30.89
CA LEU A 12 6.32 11.72 29.79
C LEU A 12 5.60 12.77 28.92
N LEU A 13 5.13 13.87 29.52
CA LEU A 13 4.54 14.99 28.78
C LEU A 13 5.59 15.77 27.96
N ALA A 14 6.82 15.93 28.49
CA ALA A 14 7.92 16.57 27.76
C ALA A 14 8.41 15.73 26.56
N ALA A 15 8.41 14.40 26.69
CA ALA A 15 8.74 13.50 25.58
C ALA A 15 7.68 13.52 24.46
N LEU A 16 6.40 13.66 24.83
CA LEU A 16 5.30 13.72 23.86
C LEU A 16 5.22 15.08 23.13
N LEU A 17 5.62 16.18 23.78
CA LEU A 17 5.79 17.48 23.12
C LEU A 17 7.07 17.56 22.25
N GLY A 18 8.13 16.81 22.57
CA GLY A 18 9.34 16.73 21.75
C GLY A 18 9.16 15.92 20.46
N GLY A 19 8.30 14.89 20.49
CA GLY A 19 8.03 14.02 19.33
C GLY A 19 7.25 14.70 18.20
N ILE A 20 6.39 15.67 18.52
CA ILE A 20 5.53 16.34 17.51
C ILE A 20 6.29 17.47 16.79
N LEU A 21 7.41 17.98 17.34
CA LEU A 21 8.26 18.95 16.64
C LEU A 21 9.34 18.30 15.73
N ALA A 22 9.55 16.99 15.79
CA ALA A 22 10.58 16.30 15.00
C ALA A 22 10.07 15.81 13.62
N LEU A 23 8.76 15.70 13.41
CA LEU A 23 8.17 15.22 12.16
C LEU A 23 7.95 16.32 11.10
N GLY A 24 8.24 17.59 11.42
CA GLY A 24 8.08 18.73 10.51
C GLY A 24 9.32 19.14 9.71
N ALA A 25 10.49 18.55 9.96
CA ALA A 25 11.76 18.97 9.34
C ALA A 25 12.26 18.06 8.20
N GLU A 26 11.68 16.88 8.01
CA GLU A 26 12.17 15.88 7.04
C GLU A 26 11.71 16.17 5.59
N HIS A 27 10.77 17.10 5.37
CA HIS A 27 10.25 17.43 4.04
C HIS A 27 10.99 18.59 3.33
N ALA A 28 12.07 19.14 3.91
CA ALA A 28 12.74 20.34 3.39
C ALA A 28 14.15 20.13 2.80
N SER A 29 14.63 18.89 2.63
CA SER A 29 16.05 18.62 2.29
C SER A 29 16.29 17.73 1.07
N LEU A 30 15.41 17.74 0.07
CA LEU A 30 15.66 17.09 -1.23
C LEU A 30 16.15 18.03 -2.35
N ALA A 31 16.43 19.31 -2.05
CA ALA A 31 16.70 20.31 -3.08
C ALA A 31 18.18 20.66 -3.37
N LEU A 32 19.18 20.13 -2.67
CA LEU A 32 20.60 20.46 -2.97
C LEU A 32 21.60 19.30 -2.74
N ALA A 33 21.38 18.15 -3.37
CA ALA A 33 22.45 17.16 -3.49
C ALA A 33 23.41 17.56 -4.63
N PRO A 34 24.72 17.80 -4.36
CA PRO A 34 25.69 18.08 -5.42
C PRO A 34 25.90 16.84 -6.30
N ALA A 35 25.97 17.06 -7.61
CA ALA A 35 26.17 16.02 -8.62
C ALA A 35 27.52 15.29 -8.41
N PRO A 36 27.57 13.94 -8.52
CA PRO A 36 28.82 13.22 -8.40
C PRO A 36 29.76 13.54 -9.57
N THR A 37 31.00 13.91 -9.24
CA THR A 37 32.09 14.16 -10.20
C THR A 37 32.50 12.86 -10.89
N PRO A 38 32.67 12.84 -12.23
CA PRO A 38 33.15 11.63 -12.91
C PRO A 38 34.60 11.33 -12.50
N THR A 39 34.80 10.13 -11.93
CA THR A 39 36.13 9.61 -11.61
C THR A 39 36.77 9.07 -12.90
N VAL A 40 37.92 9.61 -13.27
CA VAL A 40 38.72 9.08 -14.40
C VAL A 40 39.35 7.75 -13.95
N SER A 41 38.99 6.67 -14.65
CA SER A 41 39.56 5.34 -14.44
C SER A 41 41.02 5.29 -14.94
N PRO A 42 41.96 4.70 -14.19
CA PRO A 42 43.35 4.60 -14.62
C PRO A 42 43.51 3.66 -15.83
N VAL A 43 44.41 4.06 -16.73
CA VAL A 43 44.80 3.30 -17.94
C VAL A 43 45.42 1.96 -17.55
N PRO A 44 44.95 0.82 -18.09
CA PRO A 44 45.57 -0.48 -17.82
C PRO A 44 46.94 -0.61 -18.47
N THR A 45 47.89 -1.09 -17.69
CA THR A 45 49.26 -1.47 -18.10
C THR A 45 49.21 -2.67 -19.05
N PRO A 46 50.02 -2.71 -20.14
CA PRO A 46 50.02 -3.86 -21.04
C PRO A 46 50.55 -5.13 -20.36
N LEU A 47 49.77 -6.21 -20.47
CA LEU A 47 50.08 -7.56 -20.01
C LEU A 47 51.05 -8.26 -20.99
N PRO A 48 52.01 -9.08 -20.54
CA PRO A 48 52.96 -9.76 -21.43
C PRO A 48 52.28 -10.77 -22.36
N THR A 49 52.80 -10.78 -23.60
CA THR A 49 52.36 -11.61 -24.74
C THR A 49 52.39 -13.11 -24.41
N PRO A 50 51.28 -13.86 -24.56
CA PRO A 50 51.31 -15.32 -24.45
C PRO A 50 51.96 -15.97 -25.68
N LEU A 51 52.80 -16.98 -25.45
CA LEU A 51 53.35 -17.86 -26.49
C LEU A 51 52.22 -18.60 -27.23
N PRO A 52 52.39 -18.91 -28.53
CA PRO A 52 51.39 -19.64 -29.30
C PRO A 52 51.29 -21.10 -28.83
N MET A 53 50.16 -21.43 -28.19
CA MET A 53 49.72 -22.80 -28.01
C MET A 53 48.89 -23.19 -29.24
N ILE A 54 49.31 -24.26 -29.93
CA ILE A 54 48.55 -24.82 -31.05
C ILE A 54 47.32 -25.50 -30.45
N VAL A 55 46.15 -24.89 -30.64
CA VAL A 55 44.85 -25.47 -30.28
C VAL A 55 44.21 -25.98 -31.56
N GLU A 56 43.92 -27.28 -31.62
CA GLU A 56 43.15 -27.88 -32.70
C GLU A 56 41.78 -27.20 -32.80
N PRO A 57 41.26 -26.91 -34.02
CA PRO A 57 40.00 -26.21 -34.16
C PRO A 57 38.85 -27.12 -33.70
N ALA A 58 38.37 -26.91 -32.48
CA ALA A 58 37.06 -27.38 -32.07
C ALA A 58 36.02 -26.74 -32.99
N THR A 59 35.26 -27.57 -33.70
CA THR A 59 34.15 -27.13 -34.53
C THR A 59 33.10 -26.47 -33.62
N VAL A 60 33.06 -25.13 -33.64
CA VAL A 60 32.04 -24.35 -32.91
C VAL A 60 30.71 -24.60 -33.61
N LEU A 61 29.85 -25.42 -33.00
CA LEU A 61 28.45 -25.47 -33.38
C LEU A 61 27.84 -24.10 -33.04
N PRO A 62 27.17 -23.40 -33.97
CA PRO A 62 26.58 -22.10 -33.68
C PRO A 62 25.58 -22.23 -32.54
N THR A 63 25.82 -21.52 -31.44
CA THR A 63 24.80 -21.27 -30.42
C THR A 63 23.61 -20.63 -31.13
N PRO A 64 22.39 -21.20 -31.05
CA PRO A 64 21.23 -20.56 -31.64
C PRO A 64 21.07 -19.17 -31.00
N ALA A 65 21.00 -18.15 -31.84
CA ALA A 65 20.68 -16.80 -31.39
C ALA A 65 19.36 -16.84 -30.58
N PRO A 66 19.26 -16.11 -29.46
CA PRO A 66 18.01 -16.05 -28.72
C PRO A 66 16.91 -15.61 -29.69
N THR A 67 15.93 -16.47 -29.90
CA THR A 67 14.77 -16.12 -30.72
C THR A 67 14.09 -14.96 -30.00
N PRO A 68 14.01 -13.76 -30.62
CA PRO A 68 13.35 -12.64 -29.98
C PRO A 68 11.90 -13.05 -29.72
N LEU A 69 11.48 -12.95 -28.46
CA LEU A 69 10.09 -13.16 -28.09
C LEU A 69 9.25 -12.20 -28.96
N PRO A 70 8.19 -12.67 -29.65
CA PRO A 70 7.36 -11.80 -30.46
C PRO A 70 6.90 -10.60 -29.63
N ALA A 71 6.95 -9.39 -30.19
CA ALA A 71 6.55 -8.17 -29.47
C ALA A 71 5.15 -8.28 -28.84
N ASP A 72 4.26 -9.08 -29.45
CA ASP A 72 2.92 -9.38 -28.96
C ASP A 72 2.92 -10.14 -27.63
N ALA A 73 3.87 -11.07 -27.42
CA ALA A 73 3.98 -11.84 -26.18
C ALA A 73 4.47 -10.98 -25.00
N GLN A 74 5.34 -10.00 -25.27
CA GLN A 74 5.78 -9.04 -24.27
C GLN A 74 4.63 -8.11 -23.84
N GLY A 75 3.84 -7.63 -24.80
CA GLY A 75 2.65 -6.82 -24.52
C GLY A 75 1.61 -7.58 -23.69
N GLN A 76 1.38 -8.85 -24.01
CA GLN A 76 0.50 -9.74 -23.23
C GLN A 76 0.99 -9.93 -21.80
N GLN A 77 2.30 -10.15 -21.61
CA GLN A 77 2.88 -10.33 -20.28
C GLN A 77 2.74 -9.07 -19.42
N VAL A 78 3.00 -7.89 -19.99
CA VAL A 78 2.82 -6.62 -19.27
C VAL A 78 1.35 -6.38 -18.92
N ALA A 79 0.42 -6.62 -19.85
CA ALA A 79 -1.02 -6.48 -19.59
C ALA A 79 -1.48 -7.39 -18.44
N GLN A 80 -0.99 -8.64 -18.41
CA GLN A 80 -1.33 -9.59 -17.36
C GLN A 80 -0.77 -9.16 -15.99
N LEU A 81 0.48 -8.67 -15.94
CA LEU A 81 1.06 -8.14 -14.71
C LEU A 81 0.32 -6.91 -14.19
N THR A 82 -0.04 -5.98 -15.08
CA THR A 82 -0.83 -4.80 -14.71
C THR A 82 -2.18 -5.20 -14.13
N GLN A 83 -2.83 -6.22 -14.70
CA GLN A 83 -4.09 -6.75 -14.17
C GLN A 83 -3.89 -7.39 -12.78
N GLN A 84 -2.81 -8.14 -12.56
CA GLN A 84 -2.51 -8.73 -11.25
C GLN A 84 -2.25 -7.65 -10.19
N VAL A 85 -1.52 -6.58 -10.53
CA VAL A 85 -1.27 -5.46 -9.61
C VAL A 85 -2.58 -4.76 -9.26
N ALA A 86 -3.41 -4.43 -10.25
CA ALA A 86 -4.71 -3.80 -10.01
C ALA A 86 -5.62 -4.66 -9.10
N GLN A 87 -5.61 -5.98 -9.29
CA GLN A 87 -6.33 -6.91 -8.42
C GLN A 87 -5.80 -6.88 -6.98
N GLN A 88 -4.48 -6.91 -6.79
CA GLN A 88 -3.88 -6.83 -5.45
C GLN A 88 -4.18 -5.50 -4.76
N GLU A 89 -4.09 -4.39 -5.49
CA GLU A 89 -4.44 -3.06 -4.99
C GLU A 89 -5.91 -3.00 -4.54
N SER A 90 -6.82 -3.56 -5.33
CA SER A 90 -8.25 -3.63 -4.98
C SER A 90 -8.48 -4.38 -3.65
N LEU A 91 -7.81 -5.53 -3.46
CA LEU A 91 -7.91 -6.29 -2.22
C LEU A 91 -7.36 -5.52 -1.00
N LEU A 92 -6.25 -4.80 -1.16
CA LEU A 92 -5.72 -3.94 -0.11
C LEU A 92 -6.72 -2.86 0.28
N LEU A 93 -7.35 -2.21 -0.70
CA LEU A 93 -8.35 -1.17 -0.46
C LEU A 93 -9.62 -1.72 0.20
N VAL A 94 -10.03 -2.95 -0.12
CA VAL A 94 -11.10 -3.67 0.59
C VAL A 94 -10.73 -3.91 2.05
N MET A 95 -9.52 -4.35 2.35
CA MET A 95 -9.05 -4.53 3.73
C MET A 95 -8.99 -3.19 4.48
N LEU A 96 -8.60 -2.11 3.82
CA LEU A 96 -8.60 -0.78 4.42
C LEU A 96 -10.03 -0.32 4.76
N ALA A 97 -10.99 -0.56 3.87
CA ALA A 97 -12.39 -0.30 4.16
C ALA A 97 -12.90 -1.12 5.37
N GLN A 98 -12.51 -2.40 5.46
CA GLN A 98 -12.84 -3.26 6.59
C GLN A 98 -12.29 -2.71 7.91
N GLN A 99 -11.06 -2.22 7.92
CA GLN A 99 -10.48 -1.56 9.10
C GLN A 99 -11.30 -0.34 9.53
N HIS A 100 -11.66 0.53 8.59
CA HIS A 100 -12.49 1.71 8.91
C HIS A 100 -13.88 1.32 9.43
N LEU A 101 -14.50 0.28 8.90
CA LEU A 101 -15.76 -0.24 9.44
C LEU A 101 -15.62 -0.78 10.86
N ALA A 102 -14.50 -1.42 11.19
CA ALA A 102 -14.23 -1.86 12.56
C ALA A 102 -14.07 -0.66 13.52
N LEU A 103 -13.37 0.39 13.11
CA LEU A 103 -13.23 1.62 13.88
C LEU A 103 -14.57 2.36 14.03
N ALA A 104 -15.40 2.37 13.00
CA ALA A 104 -16.75 2.93 13.06
C ALA A 104 -17.62 2.19 14.10
N HIS A 105 -17.56 0.85 14.10
CA HIS A 105 -18.28 0.04 15.08
C HIS A 105 -17.80 0.29 16.52
N GLU A 106 -16.49 0.39 16.74
CA GLU A 106 -15.93 0.75 18.05
C GLU A 106 -16.43 2.14 18.50
N ALA A 107 -16.44 3.12 17.59
CA ALA A 107 -16.92 4.46 17.87
C ALA A 107 -18.43 4.48 18.19
N LEU A 108 -19.25 3.69 17.50
CA LEU A 108 -20.68 3.52 17.82
C LEU A 108 -20.86 2.96 19.23
N GLY A 109 -20.12 1.91 19.59
CA GLY A 109 -20.15 1.34 20.95
C GLY A 109 -19.74 2.34 22.04
N ALA A 110 -18.88 3.31 21.70
CA ALA A 110 -18.48 4.42 22.58
C ALA A 110 -19.46 5.61 22.56
N ASN A 111 -20.55 5.54 21.78
CA ASN A 111 -21.47 6.66 21.49
C ASN A 111 -20.80 7.89 20.85
N ASP A 112 -19.65 7.71 20.19
CA ASP A 112 -18.95 8.76 19.45
C ASP A 112 -19.41 8.79 17.99
N LEU A 113 -20.57 9.39 17.76
CA LEU A 113 -21.19 9.45 16.43
C LEU A 113 -20.39 10.29 15.43
N VAL A 114 -19.61 11.27 15.91
CA VAL A 114 -18.76 12.10 15.04
C VAL A 114 -17.63 11.26 14.47
N ARG A 115 -16.94 10.51 15.34
CA ARG A 115 -15.90 9.59 14.91
C ARG A 115 -16.46 8.46 14.05
N ALA A 116 -17.59 7.87 14.43
CA ALA A 116 -18.25 6.85 13.61
C ALA A 116 -18.53 7.35 12.18
N ASN A 117 -19.04 8.57 12.02
CA ASN A 117 -19.25 9.16 10.70
C ASN A 117 -17.94 9.34 9.91
N GLN A 118 -16.88 9.81 10.57
CA GLN A 118 -15.57 10.00 9.93
C GLN A 118 -15.02 8.68 9.39
N GLU A 119 -15.08 7.63 10.20
CA GLU A 119 -14.61 6.31 9.79
C GLU A 119 -15.49 5.72 8.66
N LEU A 120 -16.81 5.91 8.71
CA LEU A 120 -17.69 5.50 7.61
C LEU A 120 -17.40 6.27 6.30
N VAL A 121 -17.04 7.56 6.37
CA VAL A 121 -16.58 8.32 5.19
C VAL A 121 -15.31 7.70 4.61
N ALA A 122 -14.33 7.40 5.46
CA ALA A 122 -13.08 6.79 5.05
C ALA A 122 -13.29 5.39 4.46
N ALA A 123 -14.16 4.58 5.06
CA ALA A 123 -14.56 3.28 4.51
C ALA A 123 -15.17 3.41 3.11
N HIS A 124 -16.10 4.35 2.91
CA HIS A 124 -16.70 4.58 1.59
C HIS A 124 -15.67 4.98 0.54
N ALA A 125 -14.75 5.90 0.88
CA ALA A 125 -13.70 6.34 -0.03
C ALA A 125 -12.72 5.21 -0.39
N ALA A 126 -12.37 4.35 0.57
CA ALA A 126 -11.56 3.16 0.30
C ALA A 126 -12.28 2.21 -0.66
N LEU A 127 -13.59 2.00 -0.49
CA LEU A 127 -14.40 1.18 -1.40
C LEU A 127 -14.56 1.81 -2.80
N ASP A 128 -14.65 3.15 -2.90
CA ASP A 128 -14.63 3.85 -4.20
C ASP A 128 -13.35 3.51 -4.97
N HIS A 129 -12.19 3.67 -4.32
CA HIS A 129 -10.91 3.34 -4.94
C HIS A 129 -10.77 1.85 -5.25
N ALA A 130 -11.32 0.97 -4.40
CA ALA A 130 -11.33 -0.47 -4.62
C ALA A 130 -12.16 -0.82 -5.86
N PHE A 131 -13.32 -0.19 -6.04
CA PHE A 131 -14.24 -0.42 -7.15
C PHE A 131 -13.61 -0.05 -8.50
N GLU A 132 -12.87 1.06 -8.56
CA GLU A 132 -12.16 1.50 -9.77
C GLU A 132 -11.14 0.47 -10.28
N ARG A 133 -10.55 -0.30 -9.35
CA ARG A 133 -9.44 -1.23 -9.64
C ARG A 133 -9.87 -2.71 -9.62
N ALA A 134 -11.04 -3.00 -9.08
CA ALA A 134 -11.53 -4.35 -8.90
C ALA A 134 -11.74 -5.08 -10.23
N ALA A 135 -11.51 -6.39 -10.20
CA ALA A 135 -12.00 -7.28 -11.24
C ALA A 135 -13.53 -7.20 -11.31
N GLU A 136 -14.09 -7.42 -12.50
CA GLU A 136 -15.53 -7.28 -12.76
C GLU A 136 -16.39 -8.14 -11.82
N GLU A 137 -15.89 -9.31 -11.42
CA GLU A 137 -16.52 -10.24 -10.49
C GLU A 137 -16.74 -9.65 -9.09
N LEU A 138 -15.83 -8.78 -8.63
CA LEU A 138 -15.87 -8.18 -7.30
C LEU A 138 -16.64 -6.86 -7.27
N LYS A 139 -16.75 -6.19 -8.42
CA LYS A 139 -17.36 -4.85 -8.52
C LYS A 139 -18.78 -4.81 -7.97
N GLN A 140 -19.61 -5.79 -8.26
CA GLN A 140 -20.98 -5.81 -7.77
C GLN A 140 -21.05 -5.87 -6.24
N VAL A 141 -20.18 -6.68 -5.61
CA VAL A 141 -20.16 -6.77 -4.15
C VAL A 141 -19.65 -5.47 -3.54
N ILE A 142 -18.53 -4.95 -4.05
CA ILE A 142 -17.97 -3.67 -3.58
C ILE A 142 -19.00 -2.54 -3.73
N ASP A 143 -19.74 -2.50 -4.85
CA ASP A 143 -20.77 -1.49 -5.08
C ASP A 143 -21.94 -1.60 -4.09
N ASN A 144 -22.38 -2.82 -3.77
CA ASN A 144 -23.40 -3.03 -2.75
C ASN A 144 -22.92 -2.50 -1.39
N GLU A 145 -21.68 -2.79 -1.00
CA GLU A 145 -21.08 -2.31 0.25
C GLU A 145 -20.96 -0.78 0.27
N ARG A 146 -20.56 -0.16 -0.84
CA ARG A 146 -20.53 1.32 -0.97
C ARG A 146 -21.90 1.94 -0.67
N HIS A 147 -22.96 1.36 -1.22
CA HIS A 147 -24.32 1.80 -0.99
C HIS A 147 -24.78 1.56 0.46
N GLU A 148 -24.42 0.43 1.07
CA GLU A 148 -24.72 0.18 2.48
C GLU A 148 -23.99 1.16 3.40
N VAL A 149 -22.71 1.46 3.17
CA VAL A 149 -21.98 2.48 3.96
C VAL A 149 -22.70 3.83 3.88
N SER A 150 -23.12 4.22 2.67
CA SER A 150 -23.88 5.46 2.47
C SER A 150 -25.20 5.48 3.23
N ARG A 151 -25.92 4.36 3.27
CA ARG A 151 -27.18 4.24 4.02
C ARG A 151 -26.94 4.32 5.53
N VAL A 152 -25.97 3.56 6.05
CA VAL A 152 -25.59 3.61 7.48
C VAL A 152 -25.23 5.04 7.90
N ARG A 153 -24.48 5.77 7.06
CA ARG A 153 -24.14 7.19 7.33
C ARG A 153 -25.36 8.09 7.36
N ALA A 154 -26.32 7.90 6.46
CA ALA A 154 -27.55 8.68 6.44
C ALA A 154 -28.40 8.41 7.70
N ASP A 155 -28.43 7.17 8.17
CA ASP A 155 -29.20 6.74 9.32
C ASP A 155 -28.53 7.12 10.66
N LEU A 156 -27.22 7.35 10.66
CA LEU A 156 -26.38 7.55 11.85
C LEU A 156 -26.92 8.58 12.87
N TYR A 157 -27.51 9.67 12.41
CA TYR A 157 -28.06 10.74 13.27
C TYR A 157 -29.58 10.71 13.39
N ILE A 158 -30.25 9.83 12.63
CA ILE A 158 -31.71 9.78 12.53
C ILE A 158 -32.25 8.57 13.29
N ALA A 159 -31.68 7.39 13.03
CA ALA A 159 -32.07 6.11 13.60
C ALA A 159 -30.81 5.25 13.81
N PRO A 160 -30.02 5.49 14.88
CA PRO A 160 -28.77 4.77 15.13
C PRO A 160 -28.98 3.31 15.60
N GLU A 161 -30.23 2.92 15.85
CA GLU A 161 -30.59 1.60 16.32
C GLU A 161 -30.31 0.51 15.27
N GLY A 162 -29.56 -0.53 15.67
CA GLY A 162 -29.19 -1.65 14.81
C GLY A 162 -28.07 -1.35 13.80
N LEU A 163 -27.45 -0.16 13.83
CA LEU A 163 -26.33 0.16 12.94
C LEU A 163 -25.09 -0.70 13.23
N ASP A 164 -24.87 -1.08 14.49
CA ASP A 164 -23.79 -1.99 14.87
C ASP A 164 -23.86 -3.34 14.16
N ASP A 165 -25.05 -3.96 14.14
CA ASP A 165 -25.26 -5.25 13.49
C ASP A 165 -25.11 -5.13 11.96
N ARG A 166 -25.55 -4.02 11.38
CA ARG A 166 -25.36 -3.73 9.95
C ARG A 166 -23.88 -3.59 9.62
N ILE A 167 -23.14 -2.77 10.36
CA ILE A 167 -21.69 -2.60 10.16
C ILE A 167 -20.95 -3.93 10.33
N ARG A 168 -21.34 -4.75 11.31
CA ARG A 168 -20.76 -6.08 11.50
C ARG A 168 -21.01 -7.00 10.30
N THR A 169 -22.22 -7.01 9.78
CA THR A 169 -22.58 -7.78 8.58
C THR A 169 -21.71 -7.38 7.38
N MET A 170 -21.50 -6.07 7.19
CA MET A 170 -20.64 -5.55 6.13
C MET A 170 -19.17 -5.99 6.30
N GLN A 171 -18.66 -5.99 7.54
CA GLN A 171 -17.31 -6.50 7.82
C GLN A 171 -17.19 -7.98 7.44
N ASP A 172 -18.18 -8.80 7.80
CA ASP A 172 -18.20 -10.22 7.47
C ASP A 172 -18.25 -10.44 5.95
N GLN A 173 -19.03 -9.62 5.23
CA GLN A 173 -19.13 -9.66 3.76
C GLN A 173 -17.81 -9.27 3.08
N LEU A 174 -17.16 -8.20 3.53
CA LEU A 174 -15.88 -7.76 2.97
C LEU A 174 -14.75 -8.74 3.29
N LEU A 175 -14.73 -9.34 4.50
CA LEU A 175 -13.77 -10.38 4.85
C LEU A 175 -13.90 -11.61 3.96
N ALA A 176 -15.12 -11.97 3.55
CA ALA A 176 -15.34 -13.09 2.63
C ALA A 176 -14.78 -12.85 1.22
N LEU A 177 -14.46 -11.60 0.85
CA LEU A 177 -13.83 -11.26 -0.43
C LEU A 177 -12.31 -11.41 -0.41
N VAL A 178 -11.71 -11.49 0.78
CA VAL A 178 -10.27 -11.67 0.94
C VAL A 178 -9.97 -13.18 1.00
N PRO A 179 -9.31 -13.76 -0.02
CA PRO A 179 -9.04 -15.19 -0.10
C PRO A 179 -7.95 -15.68 0.87
#